data_AF-C5FZ54-F1
#
_entry.id   AF-C5FZ54-F1
#
_cell.length_a   1.000
_cell.length_b   1.000
_cell.length_c   1.000
_cell.angle_alpha   90.00
_cell.angle_beta   90.00
_cell.angle_gamma   90.00
#
_symmetry.space_group_name_H-M   'P 1'
#
loop_
_entity.id
_entity.type
_entity.pdbx_description
1 polymer ?
#
loop_
_entity_poly.entity_id
_entity_poly.type
_entity_poly.pdbx_seq_one_letter_code
_entity_poly.pdbx_strand_id
1 'polypeptide(L)'
;MDVRLTQTQPQQQFRLLELPSELLELLESENPPEYVQTGLSLLSRTQADRHRLSLKSSTPSTSPSTSTSDFVNLCTPTKTFSLRQVNSSNSILLIKPQGEENITSIAQCKSTLEVQAMDANTSTNSALLPLLAALPIYDESDIRIDERTEDDDHPLSVAEIMQERLKVFADIPFSVVECERAWTDICAFVYKNKESGAIGCHRPSARAKLMAWEKMVEGATLHGIDLGRQFLVDDLWSAVIEEAEHTVIDEYPFPRSLFDAIVRRLVDDSPDIDRVLKWANFDQNKTASWTGEVILEASTSTPTAILNLETYTSDWKDLLPEQWRADARIDNLKNANMKLPAAEILLSPARVDDYLFPAKS
;
A
#
# COMPACT_ATOMS: atom_id res chain seq x y z
N MET A 1 -21.21 -1.38 55.59
CA MET A 1 -21.32 -2.52 54.67
C MET A 1 -19.92 -2.85 54.23
N ASP A 2 -19.41 -4.02 54.62
CA ASP A 2 -18.07 -4.47 54.28
C ASP A 2 -18.18 -5.48 53.14
N VAL A 3 -17.52 -5.20 52.01
CA VAL A 3 -17.50 -6.10 50.85
C VAL A 3 -16.38 -7.13 51.05
N ARG A 4 -16.71 -8.42 50.96
CA ARG A 4 -15.72 -9.50 51.13
C ARG A 4 -14.95 -9.74 49.82
N LEU A 5 -13.62 -9.61 49.86
CA LEU A 5 -12.74 -9.92 48.74
C LEU A 5 -12.18 -11.35 48.84
N THR A 6 -12.39 -12.11 47.78
CA THR A 6 -11.81 -13.44 47.56
C THR A 6 -10.87 -13.41 46.35
N GLN A 7 -10.04 -14.44 46.13
CA GLN A 7 -9.14 -14.50 44.98
C GLN A 7 -9.33 -15.84 44.24
N THR A 8 -9.53 -15.80 42.92
CA THR A 8 -9.57 -17.04 42.12
C THR A 8 -8.17 -17.59 41.90
N GLN A 9 -8.04 -18.92 41.99
CA GLN A 9 -6.87 -19.66 41.54
C GLN A 9 -7.32 -20.75 40.55
N PRO A 10 -6.73 -20.82 39.33
CA PRO A 10 -5.70 -19.93 38.79
C PRO A 10 -6.23 -18.52 38.43
N GLN A 11 -5.34 -17.53 38.40
CA GLN A 11 -5.68 -16.19 37.90
C GLN A 11 -5.84 -16.20 36.38
N GLN A 12 -6.80 -15.41 35.89
CA GLN A 12 -7.07 -15.26 34.47
C GLN A 12 -6.04 -14.33 33.80
N GLN A 13 -5.72 -14.59 32.53
CA GLN A 13 -4.74 -13.81 31.77
C GLN A 13 -5.38 -12.57 31.14
N PHE A 14 -5.76 -11.61 31.97
CA PHE A 14 -6.25 -10.31 31.49
C PHE A 14 -5.12 -9.29 31.35
N ARG A 15 -5.25 -8.42 30.34
CA ARG A 15 -4.39 -7.27 30.09
C ARG A 15 -5.27 -6.03 30.04
N LEU A 16 -4.79 -4.92 30.57
CA LEU A 16 -5.46 -3.63 30.48
C LEU A 16 -5.02 -2.95 29.19
N LEU A 17 -5.98 -2.46 28.41
CA LEU A 17 -5.76 -1.67 27.20
C LEU A 17 -6.39 -0.30 27.41
N GLU A 18 -5.64 0.75 27.14
CA GLU A 18 -6.16 2.10 27.07
C GLU A 18 -7.08 2.25 25.85
N LEU A 19 -8.23 2.88 26.03
CA LEU A 19 -9.20 3.10 24.96
C LEU A 19 -9.35 4.60 24.69
N PRO A 20 -8.62 5.15 23.70
CA PRO A 20 -8.91 6.46 23.12
C PRO A 20 -10.37 6.56 22.69
N SER A 21 -10.92 7.79 22.67
CA SER A 21 -12.32 8.03 22.33
C SER A 21 -12.74 7.42 21.00
N GLU A 22 -11.89 7.51 19.98
CA GLU A 22 -12.16 6.92 18.66
C GLU A 22 -12.30 5.38 18.71
N LEU A 23 -11.47 4.70 19.51
CA LEU A 23 -11.57 3.25 19.68
C LEU A 23 -12.78 2.86 20.53
N LEU A 24 -13.11 3.67 21.53
CA LEU A 24 -14.31 3.45 22.34
C LEU A 24 -15.58 3.58 21.49
N GLU A 25 -15.69 4.66 20.71
CA GLU A 25 -16.81 4.88 19.77
C GLU A 25 -16.93 3.73 18.76
N LEU A 26 -15.81 3.22 18.26
CA LEU A 26 -15.78 2.09 17.34
C LEU A 26 -16.31 0.80 18.00
N LEU A 27 -15.90 0.53 19.25
CA LEU A 27 -16.32 -0.66 20.01
C LEU A 27 -17.77 -0.58 20.51
N GLU A 28 -18.29 0.63 20.73
CA GLU A 28 -19.69 0.88 21.16
C GLU A 28 -20.66 1.05 19.98
N SER A 29 -20.17 1.05 18.74
CA SER A 29 -20.99 1.20 17.54
C SER A 29 -21.99 0.03 17.36
N GLU A 30 -23.07 0.24 16.60
CA GLU A 30 -24.09 -0.78 16.35
C GLU A 30 -23.54 -2.04 15.66
N ASN A 31 -22.42 -1.91 14.94
CA ASN A 31 -21.72 -3.00 14.27
C ASN A 31 -20.24 -2.99 14.69
N PRO A 32 -19.92 -3.43 15.92
CA PRO A 32 -18.55 -3.39 16.41
C PRO A 32 -17.67 -4.34 15.59
N PRO A 33 -16.41 -3.97 15.30
CA PRO A 33 -15.51 -4.83 14.56
C PRO A 33 -15.25 -6.14 15.32
N GLU A 34 -15.29 -7.27 14.63
CA GLU A 34 -14.91 -8.54 15.24
C GLU A 34 -13.41 -8.52 15.61
N TYR A 35 -13.09 -8.81 16.87
CA TYR A 35 -11.72 -8.93 17.35
C TYR A 35 -11.11 -10.27 16.95
N VAL A 36 -9.98 -10.25 16.26
CA VAL A 36 -9.18 -11.47 16.00
C VAL A 36 -7.72 -11.24 16.32
N GLN A 37 -7.18 -12.12 17.16
CA GLN A 37 -5.74 -12.24 17.36
C GLN A 37 -5.14 -12.91 16.12
N THR A 38 -4.65 -12.10 15.18
CA THR A 38 -3.98 -12.56 13.97
C THR A 38 -2.61 -13.13 14.32
N GLY A 39 -2.58 -14.42 14.62
CA GLY A 39 -1.36 -15.21 14.73
C GLY A 39 -1.32 -16.42 13.80
N LEU A 40 -2.44 -17.09 13.47
CA LEU A 40 -2.35 -18.46 12.96
C LEU A 40 -3.55 -19.00 12.13
N SER A 41 -4.44 -18.17 11.56
CA SER A 41 -5.51 -18.69 10.69
C SER A 41 -5.45 -18.10 9.28
N LEU A 42 -4.94 -18.91 8.36
CA LEU A 42 -4.67 -18.60 6.95
C LEU A 42 -5.75 -19.13 5.98
N LEU A 43 -6.87 -19.70 6.45
CA LEU A 43 -7.70 -20.57 5.60
C LEU A 43 -9.10 -20.10 5.25
N SER A 44 -9.52 -18.89 5.63
CA SER A 44 -10.74 -18.29 5.05
C SER A 44 -10.74 -16.78 5.29
N ARG A 45 -10.24 -16.02 4.32
CA ARG A 45 -10.26 -14.56 4.36
C ARG A 45 -11.20 -14.06 3.28
N THR A 46 -12.27 -13.39 3.71
CA THR A 46 -13.32 -12.84 2.85
C THR A 46 -13.41 -11.33 3.04
N GLN A 47 -14.27 -10.66 2.28
CA GLN A 47 -14.54 -9.21 2.37
C GLN A 47 -14.84 -8.72 3.81
N ALA A 48 -15.28 -9.63 4.71
CA ALA A 48 -15.47 -9.36 6.14
C ALA A 48 -14.18 -8.95 6.89
N ASP A 49 -13.00 -9.28 6.38
CA ASP A 49 -11.72 -8.89 6.99
C ASP A 49 -11.42 -7.38 6.93
N ARG A 50 -12.16 -6.63 6.10
CA ARG A 50 -12.09 -5.15 6.09
C ARG A 50 -12.66 -4.51 7.35
N HIS A 51 -13.52 -5.18 8.11
CA HIS A 51 -14.20 -4.62 9.28
C HIS A 51 -13.69 -5.21 10.61
N ARG A 52 -12.39 -5.47 10.74
CA ARG A 52 -11.82 -6.18 11.91
C ARG A 52 -10.81 -5.35 12.67
N LEU A 53 -10.78 -5.57 13.99
CA LEU A 53 -9.75 -5.06 14.88
C LEU A 53 -8.68 -6.15 15.03
N SER A 54 -7.43 -5.84 14.67
CA SER A 54 -6.35 -6.82 14.64
C SER A 54 -5.07 -6.31 15.30
N LEU A 55 -4.35 -7.22 15.93
CA LEU A 55 -2.99 -6.97 16.43
C LEU A 55 -2.01 -7.51 15.40
N LYS A 56 -1.19 -6.63 14.85
CA LYS A 56 -0.17 -6.98 13.85
C LYS A 56 1.22 -6.62 14.36
N SER A 57 2.18 -7.47 14.07
CA SER A 57 3.60 -7.24 14.35
C SER A 57 4.39 -7.49 13.09
N SER A 58 5.48 -6.74 12.90
CA SER A 58 6.44 -7.07 11.85
C SER A 58 7.01 -8.47 12.10
N THR A 59 7.06 -9.31 11.07
CA THR A 59 7.78 -10.59 11.17
C THR A 59 9.28 -10.31 11.32
N PRO A 60 10.01 -11.08 12.14
CA PRO A 60 11.45 -10.91 12.25
C PRO A 60 12.09 -11.30 10.91
N SER A 61 12.63 -10.32 10.19
CA SER A 61 13.43 -10.55 8.99
C SER A 61 14.64 -11.41 9.33
N THR A 62 14.96 -12.41 8.51
CA THR A 62 16.11 -13.34 8.65
C THR A 62 17.49 -12.67 8.53
N SER A 63 17.57 -11.33 8.57
CA SER A 63 18.78 -10.55 8.49
C SER A 63 19.20 -10.07 9.89
N PRO A 64 20.42 -10.38 10.37
CA PRO A 64 20.87 -9.94 11.68
C PRO A 64 21.34 -8.48 11.59
N SER A 65 20.41 -7.52 11.67
CA SER A 65 20.75 -6.11 11.81
C SER A 65 19.97 -5.46 12.95
N THR A 66 20.70 -5.18 14.03
CA THR A 66 20.51 -4.09 15.00
C THR A 66 19.07 -3.63 15.32
N SER A 67 18.53 -4.20 16.40
CA SER A 67 17.57 -3.57 17.33
C SER A 67 16.41 -2.76 16.73
N THR A 68 15.70 -3.30 15.75
CA THR A 68 14.30 -2.90 15.56
C THR A 68 13.50 -3.62 16.65
N SER A 69 13.07 -2.87 17.66
CA SER A 69 12.20 -3.41 18.70
C SER A 69 10.97 -4.03 18.05
N ASP A 70 10.61 -5.25 18.47
CA ASP A 70 9.37 -5.92 18.09
C ASP A 70 8.19 -5.03 18.51
N PHE A 71 7.71 -4.19 17.60
CA PHE A 71 6.55 -3.33 17.83
C PHE A 71 5.29 -4.09 17.42
N VAL A 72 4.27 -4.01 18.26
CA VAL A 72 2.93 -4.50 17.98
C VAL A 72 2.03 -3.31 17.74
N ASN A 73 1.32 -3.32 16.63
CA ASN A 73 0.38 -2.31 16.24
C ASN A 73 -1.06 -2.83 16.35
N LEU A 74 -1.95 -2.00 16.85
CA LEU A 74 -3.38 -2.22 16.82
C LEU A 74 -3.95 -1.58 15.55
N CYS A 75 -4.47 -2.41 14.66
CA CYS A 75 -5.03 -1.98 13.38
C CYS A 75 -6.56 -2.08 13.45
N THR A 76 -7.21 -0.94 13.30
CA THR A 76 -8.64 -0.84 12.95
C THR A 76 -8.81 -1.05 11.44
N PRO A 77 -10.04 -1.11 10.91
CA PRO A 77 -10.30 -1.11 9.47
C PRO A 77 -9.53 -0.03 8.69
N THR A 78 -9.43 1.17 9.27
CA THR A 78 -9.00 2.38 8.55
C THR A 78 -7.71 3.01 9.07
N LYS A 79 -7.28 2.65 10.28
CA LYS A 79 -6.17 3.31 11.00
C LYS A 79 -5.35 2.34 11.82
N THR A 80 -4.07 2.67 11.98
CA THR A 80 -3.14 1.95 12.85
C THR A 80 -2.69 2.78 14.04
N PHE A 81 -2.61 2.11 15.20
CA PHE A 81 -2.12 2.65 16.46
C PHE A 81 -0.91 1.84 16.93
N SER A 82 0.12 2.51 17.45
CA SER A 82 1.24 1.83 18.09
C SER A 82 0.90 1.47 19.53
N LEU A 83 1.23 0.25 19.96
CA LEU A 83 1.04 -0.17 21.34
C LEU A 83 2.32 -0.05 22.14
N ARG A 84 2.22 0.59 23.30
CA ARG A 84 3.31 0.68 24.27
C ARG A 84 2.89 0.03 25.58
N GLN A 85 3.71 -0.88 26.11
CA GLN A 85 3.50 -1.41 27.45
C GLN A 85 4.09 -0.47 28.49
N VAL A 86 3.29 -0.09 29.49
CA VAL A 86 3.73 0.67 30.66
C VAL A 86 3.52 -0.17 31.91
N ASN A 87 4.62 -0.41 32.64
CA ASN A 87 4.59 -1.19 33.86
C ASN A 87 4.19 -0.31 35.04
N SER A 88 3.44 -0.89 35.97
CA SER A 88 3.01 -0.25 37.21
C SER A 88 3.63 -0.95 38.41
N SER A 89 4.14 -0.17 39.37
CA SER A 89 4.55 -0.67 40.68
C SER A 89 3.36 -0.90 41.61
N ASN A 90 2.16 -0.46 41.23
CA ASN A 90 0.94 -0.65 42.00
C ASN A 90 0.34 -2.04 41.75
N SER A 91 -0.28 -2.62 42.79
CA SER A 91 -1.07 -3.84 42.65
C SER A 91 -2.46 -3.52 42.12
N ILE A 92 -2.66 -3.70 40.82
CA ILE A 92 -3.97 -3.50 40.17
C ILE A 92 -4.68 -4.86 40.11
N LEU A 93 -5.85 -4.95 40.76
CA LEU A 93 -6.67 -6.16 40.78
C LEU A 93 -7.91 -5.96 39.92
N LEU A 94 -8.14 -6.86 38.96
CA LEU A 94 -9.44 -6.98 38.31
C LEU A 94 -10.34 -7.80 39.22
N ILE A 95 -11.50 -7.26 39.54
CA ILE A 95 -12.49 -7.88 40.41
C ILE A 95 -13.78 -8.14 39.63
N LYS A 96 -14.45 -9.24 39.95
CA LYS A 96 -15.78 -9.58 39.45
C LYS A 96 -16.74 -9.76 40.62
N PRO A 97 -17.99 -9.26 40.55
CA PRO A 97 -18.98 -9.51 41.60
C PRO A 97 -19.33 -11.00 41.70
N GLN A 98 -19.47 -11.49 42.93
CA GLN A 98 -19.84 -12.86 43.28
C GLN A 98 -20.97 -12.84 44.34
N GLY A 99 -22.18 -12.48 43.91
CA GLY A 99 -23.35 -12.29 44.79
C GLY A 99 -23.47 -10.87 45.35
N GLU A 100 -24.37 -10.66 46.31
CA GLU A 100 -24.74 -9.31 46.79
C GLU A 100 -23.66 -8.61 47.62
N GLU A 101 -22.78 -9.35 48.32
CA GLU A 101 -21.75 -8.77 49.21
C GLU A 101 -20.33 -9.36 49.04
N ASN A 102 -20.09 -10.19 48.02
CA ASN A 102 -18.76 -10.72 47.74
C ASN A 102 -18.24 -10.27 46.36
N ILE A 103 -16.95 -10.02 46.30
CA ILE A 103 -16.19 -9.78 45.07
C ILE A 103 -15.02 -10.76 45.01
N THR A 104 -14.62 -11.13 43.81
CA THR A 104 -13.48 -12.01 43.60
C THR A 104 -12.47 -11.35 42.68
N SER A 105 -11.21 -11.29 43.11
CA SER A 105 -10.10 -10.94 42.25
C SER A 105 -9.88 -12.06 41.23
N ILE A 106 -10.09 -11.72 39.96
CA ILE A 106 -9.95 -12.63 38.82
C ILE A 106 -8.58 -12.54 38.13
N ALA A 107 -7.92 -11.38 38.22
CA ALA A 107 -6.57 -11.17 37.69
C ALA A 107 -5.83 -10.07 38.47
N GLN A 108 -4.50 -10.11 38.38
CA GLN A 108 -3.61 -9.04 38.83
C GLN A 108 -2.82 -8.52 37.63
N CYS A 109 -3.01 -7.25 37.29
CA CYS A 109 -2.32 -6.61 36.19
C CYS A 109 -1.13 -5.80 36.72
N LYS A 110 0.05 -6.06 36.16
CA LYS A 110 1.28 -5.30 36.47
C LYS A 110 1.65 -4.30 35.38
N SER A 111 0.88 -4.25 34.32
CA SER A 111 1.10 -3.34 33.20
C SER A 111 -0.20 -2.99 32.50
N THR A 112 -0.17 -1.85 31.81
CA THR A 112 -1.22 -1.36 30.92
C THR A 112 -0.63 -1.21 29.52
N LEU A 113 -1.41 -1.52 28.50
CA LEU A 113 -1.09 -1.24 27.11
C LEU A 113 -1.67 0.13 26.77
N GLU A 114 -0.79 1.10 26.53
CA GLU A 114 -1.15 2.43 26.04
C GLU A 114 -1.26 2.40 24.52
N VAL A 115 -2.25 3.12 24.00
CA VAL A 115 -2.52 3.23 22.56
C VAL A 115 -2.07 4.59 22.08
N GLN A 116 -1.09 4.62 21.18
CA GLN A 116 -0.59 5.85 20.59
C GLN A 116 -1.04 5.96 19.14
N ALA A 117 -1.79 7.02 18.83
CA ALA A 117 -2.07 7.36 17.44
C ALA A 117 -0.76 7.66 16.71
N MET A 118 -0.57 7.06 15.54
CA MET A 118 0.52 7.47 14.66
C MET A 118 0.23 8.88 14.16
N ASP A 119 1.27 9.70 14.06
CA ASP A 119 1.16 11.04 13.51
C ASP A 119 0.73 10.98 12.04
N ALA A 120 -0.12 11.93 11.64
CA ALA A 120 -0.72 11.93 10.30
C ALA A 120 0.30 11.89 9.16
N ASN A 121 1.50 12.47 9.37
CA ASN A 121 2.59 12.48 8.40
C ASN A 121 3.27 11.10 8.26
N THR A 122 3.36 10.32 9.34
CA THR A 122 3.83 8.93 9.28
C THR A 122 2.75 8.03 8.70
N SER A 123 1.48 8.23 9.04
CA SER A 123 0.35 7.39 8.58
C SER A 123 0.09 7.41 7.07
N THR A 124 0.36 8.52 6.36
CA THR A 124 0.08 8.59 4.92
C THR A 124 0.98 7.71 4.06
N ASN A 125 2.19 7.39 4.53
CA ASN A 125 3.15 6.52 3.84
C ASN A 125 3.62 5.34 4.72
N SER A 126 2.90 5.04 5.80
CA SER A 126 3.34 4.12 6.85
C SER A 126 3.53 2.69 6.34
N ALA A 127 2.60 2.23 5.49
CA ALA A 127 2.64 0.90 4.88
C ALA A 127 3.58 0.80 3.65
N LEU A 128 4.07 1.93 3.12
CA LEU A 128 4.84 1.97 1.88
C LEU A 128 6.14 1.16 1.97
N LEU A 129 6.99 1.45 2.96
CA LEU A 129 8.29 0.79 3.12
C LEU A 129 8.17 -0.72 3.37
N PRO A 130 7.31 -1.19 4.32
CA PRO A 130 7.07 -2.63 4.47
C PRO A 130 6.58 -3.29 3.18
N LEU A 131 5.72 -2.62 2.42
CA LEU A 131 5.17 -3.19 1.19
C LEU A 131 6.24 -3.27 0.08
N LEU A 132 7.09 -2.24 -0.06
CA LEU A 132 8.23 -2.27 -0.97
C LEU A 132 9.22 -3.40 -0.65
N ALA A 133 9.38 -3.74 0.63
CA ALA A 133 10.21 -4.85 1.09
C ALA A 133 9.55 -6.23 0.88
N ALA A 134 8.23 -6.30 1.00
CA ALA A 134 7.48 -7.56 0.86
C ALA A 134 7.24 -7.96 -0.60
N LEU A 135 7.15 -7.00 -1.52
CA LEU A 135 6.80 -7.25 -2.91
C LEU A 135 8.03 -7.44 -3.82
N PRO A 136 8.13 -8.56 -4.56
CA PRO A 136 9.12 -8.71 -5.62
C PRO A 136 8.91 -7.67 -6.72
N ILE A 137 10.01 -7.26 -7.35
CA ILE A 137 10.00 -6.33 -8.48
C ILE A 137 9.60 -7.10 -9.74
N TYR A 138 8.69 -6.52 -10.52
CA TYR A 138 8.38 -6.91 -11.89
C TYR A 138 9.03 -5.91 -12.84
N ASP A 139 10.05 -6.35 -13.57
CA ASP A 139 10.84 -5.48 -14.45
C ASP A 139 10.40 -5.59 -15.91
N GLU A 140 10.92 -4.71 -16.75
CA GLU A 140 10.72 -4.74 -18.20
C GLU A 140 11.18 -6.09 -18.80
N SER A 141 12.25 -6.68 -18.26
CA SER A 141 12.72 -8.00 -18.70
C SER A 141 11.75 -9.15 -18.40
N ASP A 142 10.82 -8.97 -17.46
CA ASP A 142 9.80 -9.96 -17.13
C ASP A 142 8.61 -9.90 -18.11
N ILE A 143 8.56 -8.88 -18.96
CA ILE A 143 7.60 -8.76 -20.05
C ILE A 143 8.12 -9.64 -21.18
N ARG A 144 7.64 -10.88 -21.19
CA ARG A 144 7.99 -11.83 -22.24
C ARG A 144 7.15 -11.55 -23.48
N ILE A 145 7.87 -11.37 -24.59
CA ILE A 145 7.37 -11.45 -25.95
C ILE A 145 7.03 -12.93 -26.18
N ASP A 146 5.80 -13.33 -25.89
CA ASP A 146 5.32 -14.70 -26.10
C ASP A 146 3.95 -14.64 -26.78
N GLU A 147 3.69 -15.61 -27.65
CA GLU A 147 2.45 -15.68 -28.42
C GLU A 147 1.24 -15.71 -27.47
N ARG A 148 0.20 -14.93 -27.77
CA ARG A 148 -1.05 -14.95 -27.00
C ARG A 148 -1.61 -16.37 -26.96
N THR A 149 -1.81 -16.89 -25.75
CA THR A 149 -2.35 -18.23 -25.51
C THR A 149 -3.82 -18.16 -25.08
N GLU A 150 -4.59 -19.24 -25.24
CA GLU A 150 -5.98 -19.32 -24.76
C GLU A 150 -6.10 -19.05 -23.24
N ASP A 151 -5.05 -19.33 -22.46
CA ASP A 151 -4.99 -19.02 -21.03
C ASP A 151 -4.90 -17.52 -20.73
N ASP A 152 -4.46 -16.69 -21.70
CA ASP A 152 -4.44 -15.22 -21.57
C ASP A 152 -5.84 -14.60 -21.65
N ASP A 153 -6.82 -15.32 -22.20
CA ASP A 153 -8.23 -14.94 -22.23
C ASP A 153 -8.99 -15.33 -20.94
N HIS A 154 -8.29 -15.88 -19.95
CA HIS A 154 -8.81 -16.20 -18.62
C HIS A 154 -8.17 -15.30 -17.54
N PRO A 155 -8.59 -14.02 -17.46
CA PRO A 155 -8.07 -13.11 -16.46
C PRO A 155 -8.39 -13.61 -15.05
N LEU A 156 -7.50 -13.31 -14.11
CA LEU A 156 -7.73 -13.58 -12.69
C LEU A 156 -9.05 -12.97 -12.24
N SER A 157 -9.84 -13.74 -11.50
CA SER A 157 -11.07 -13.24 -10.92
C SER A 157 -10.77 -12.19 -9.83
N VAL A 158 -11.72 -11.27 -9.60
CA VAL A 158 -11.62 -10.28 -8.52
C VAL A 158 -11.37 -10.96 -7.16
N ALA A 159 -11.95 -12.14 -6.95
CA ALA A 159 -11.76 -12.91 -5.72
C ALA A 159 -10.32 -13.41 -5.55
N GLU A 160 -9.69 -13.94 -6.61
CA GLU A 160 -8.30 -14.40 -6.57
C GLU A 160 -7.33 -13.24 -6.32
N ILE A 161 -7.54 -12.11 -7.02
CA ILE A 161 -6.74 -10.88 -6.83
C ILE A 161 -6.85 -10.41 -5.38
N MET A 162 -8.07 -10.34 -4.85
CA MET A 162 -8.32 -9.89 -3.48
C MET A 162 -7.69 -10.85 -2.46
N GLN A 163 -7.78 -12.16 -2.71
CA GLN A 163 -7.21 -13.19 -1.83
C GLN A 163 -5.68 -13.09 -1.75
N GLU A 164 -4.98 -13.01 -2.89
CA GLU A 164 -3.52 -12.91 -2.87
C GLU A 164 -3.05 -11.60 -2.24
N ARG A 165 -3.73 -10.47 -2.52
CA ARG A 165 -3.41 -9.18 -1.90
C ARG A 165 -3.58 -9.20 -0.38
N LEU A 166 -4.68 -9.78 0.12
CA LEU A 166 -4.94 -9.88 1.56
C LEU A 166 -3.94 -10.79 2.29
N LYS A 167 -3.31 -11.75 1.62
CA LYS A 167 -2.21 -12.52 2.20
C LYS A 167 -1.01 -11.62 2.49
N VAL A 168 -0.60 -10.79 1.54
CA VAL A 168 0.50 -9.82 1.75
C VAL A 168 0.15 -8.87 2.89
N PHE A 169 -1.04 -8.28 2.89
CA PHE A 169 -1.46 -7.33 3.92
C PHE A 169 -1.55 -7.93 5.33
N ALA A 170 -1.65 -9.25 5.45
CA ALA A 170 -1.64 -9.93 6.74
C ALA A 170 -0.32 -9.73 7.49
N ASP A 171 0.79 -9.70 6.75
CA ASP A 171 2.14 -9.64 7.29
C ASP A 171 2.67 -8.19 7.39
N ILE A 172 1.93 -7.24 6.83
CA ILE A 172 2.23 -5.80 6.95
C ILE A 172 1.58 -5.25 8.22
N PRO A 173 2.34 -4.59 9.14
CA PRO A 173 1.86 -4.15 10.45
C PRO A 173 1.02 -2.85 10.40
N PHE A 174 0.17 -2.73 9.38
CA PHE A 174 -0.68 -1.57 9.12
C PHE A 174 -2.11 -1.98 8.78
N SER A 175 -3.04 -1.02 8.84
CA SER A 175 -4.44 -1.23 8.52
C SER A 175 -4.61 -1.56 7.05
N VAL A 176 -5.73 -2.20 6.70
CA VAL A 176 -5.99 -2.59 5.31
C VAL A 176 -6.05 -1.36 4.42
N VAL A 177 -6.69 -0.28 4.86
CA VAL A 177 -6.79 0.97 4.08
C VAL A 177 -5.43 1.63 3.87
N GLU A 178 -4.53 1.63 4.87
CA GLU A 178 -3.17 2.14 4.69
C GLU A 178 -2.38 1.29 3.69
N CYS A 179 -2.51 -0.04 3.76
CA CYS A 179 -1.91 -0.95 2.80
C CYS A 179 -2.47 -0.76 1.39
N GLU A 180 -3.78 -0.54 1.23
CA GLU A 180 -4.44 -0.31 -0.06
C GLU A 180 -3.98 1.00 -0.70
N ARG A 181 -3.86 2.07 0.08
CA ARG A 181 -3.31 3.34 -0.39
C ARG A 181 -1.87 3.16 -0.89
N ALA A 182 -1.01 2.55 -0.07
CA ALA A 182 0.37 2.28 -0.43
C ALA A 182 0.48 1.36 -1.66
N TRP A 183 -0.40 0.37 -1.77
CA TRP A 183 -0.49 -0.53 -2.93
C TRP A 183 -0.81 0.23 -4.21
N THR A 184 -1.81 1.12 -4.17
CA THR A 184 -2.13 2.00 -5.31
C THR A 184 -0.97 2.95 -5.61
N ASP A 185 -0.33 3.53 -4.60
CA ASP A 185 0.77 4.49 -4.76
C ASP A 185 1.96 3.91 -5.54
N ILE A 186 2.30 2.64 -5.29
CA ILE A 186 3.40 1.95 -5.98
C ILE A 186 2.98 1.20 -7.24
N CYS A 187 1.72 1.35 -7.67
CA CYS A 187 1.12 0.58 -8.76
C CYS A 187 1.30 -0.94 -8.59
N ALA A 188 1.22 -1.45 -7.35
CA ALA A 188 1.30 -2.88 -7.12
C ALA A 188 0.13 -3.61 -7.78
N PHE A 189 0.37 -4.85 -8.19
CA PHE A 189 -0.61 -5.64 -8.92
C PHE A 189 -0.43 -7.13 -8.65
N VAL A 190 -1.49 -7.89 -8.94
CA VAL A 190 -1.45 -9.36 -8.90
C VAL A 190 -1.20 -9.86 -10.32
N TYR A 191 -0.24 -10.77 -10.44
CA TYR A 191 0.21 -11.31 -11.71
C TYR A 191 0.19 -12.84 -11.64
N LYS A 192 -0.34 -13.46 -12.69
CA LYS A 192 -0.25 -14.91 -12.90
C LYS A 192 0.91 -15.16 -13.86
N ASN A 193 1.96 -15.80 -13.36
CA ASN A 193 3.10 -16.16 -14.18
C ASN A 193 2.69 -17.26 -15.18
N LYS A 194 2.88 -17.01 -16.49
CA LYS A 194 2.44 -17.92 -17.56
C LYS A 194 3.10 -19.30 -17.50
N GLU A 195 4.41 -19.38 -17.22
CA GLU A 195 5.16 -20.64 -17.23
C GLU A 195 4.82 -21.55 -16.05
N SER A 196 4.70 -20.96 -14.86
CA SER A 196 4.48 -21.71 -13.61
C SER A 196 3.00 -21.80 -13.22
N GLY A 197 2.14 -20.98 -13.82
CA GLY A 197 0.75 -20.78 -13.40
C GLY A 197 0.61 -20.13 -12.02
N ALA A 198 1.73 -19.76 -11.37
CA ALA A 198 1.73 -19.23 -10.01
C ALA A 198 1.18 -17.80 -9.99
N ILE A 199 0.30 -17.54 -9.02
CA ILE A 199 -0.27 -16.20 -8.79
C ILE A 199 0.56 -15.53 -7.69
N GLY A 200 1.06 -14.34 -7.97
CA GLY A 200 1.90 -13.56 -7.06
C GLY A 200 1.54 -12.09 -7.05
N CYS A 201 1.91 -11.41 -5.97
CA CYS A 201 1.83 -9.96 -5.87
C CYS A 201 3.18 -9.35 -6.25
N HIS A 202 3.17 -8.32 -7.08
CA HIS A 202 4.39 -7.67 -7.57
C HIS A 202 4.28 -6.15 -7.46
N ARG A 203 5.43 -5.48 -7.41
CA ARG A 203 5.55 -4.05 -7.68
C ARG A 203 6.31 -3.84 -8.99
N PRO A 204 5.85 -2.98 -9.91
CA PRO A 204 6.58 -2.74 -11.14
C PRO A 204 7.87 -1.95 -10.88
N SER A 205 8.91 -2.21 -11.68
CA SER A 205 10.06 -1.33 -11.79
C SER A 205 9.66 0.01 -12.41
N ALA A 206 10.48 1.04 -12.24
CA ALA A 206 10.25 2.32 -12.92
C ALA A 206 10.25 2.19 -14.44
N ARG A 207 11.06 1.27 -14.98
CA ARG A 207 11.13 1.01 -16.41
C ARG A 207 9.87 0.33 -16.93
N ALA A 208 9.35 -0.66 -16.21
CA ALA A 208 8.07 -1.29 -16.54
C ALA A 208 6.89 -0.29 -16.46
N LYS A 209 6.87 0.59 -15.46
CA LYS A 209 5.87 1.68 -15.38
C LYS A 209 5.97 2.62 -16.58
N LEU A 210 7.18 3.03 -16.95
CA LEU A 210 7.43 3.97 -18.03
C LEU A 210 7.00 3.39 -19.39
N MET A 211 7.40 2.17 -19.69
CA MET A 211 7.03 1.51 -20.95
C MET A 211 5.52 1.29 -21.06
N ALA A 212 4.86 0.85 -19.98
CA ALA A 212 3.41 0.72 -19.97
C ALA A 212 2.72 2.07 -20.19
N TRP A 213 3.23 3.14 -19.56
CA TRP A 213 2.70 4.48 -19.71
C TRP A 213 2.89 5.05 -21.13
N GLU A 214 4.06 4.87 -21.73
CA GLU A 214 4.36 5.23 -23.11
C GLU A 214 3.31 4.66 -24.06
N LYS A 215 3.07 3.34 -23.97
CA LYS A 215 2.08 2.64 -24.78
C LYS A 215 0.65 3.13 -24.55
N MET A 216 0.29 3.45 -23.31
CA MET A 216 -1.01 4.04 -22.99
C MET A 216 -1.19 5.42 -23.63
N VAL A 217 -0.17 6.27 -23.63
CA VAL A 217 -0.21 7.61 -24.26
C VAL A 217 -0.24 7.50 -25.78
N GLU A 218 0.53 6.59 -26.37
CA GLU A 218 0.52 6.29 -27.80
C GLU A 218 -0.86 5.83 -28.27
N GLY A 219 -1.41 4.79 -27.63
CA GLY A 219 -2.74 4.26 -27.93
C GLY A 219 -3.84 5.33 -27.77
N ALA A 220 -3.80 6.10 -26.68
CA ALA A 220 -4.76 7.19 -26.47
C ALA A 220 -4.68 8.24 -27.57
N THR A 221 -3.47 8.61 -28.01
CA THR A 221 -3.25 9.62 -29.05
C THR A 221 -3.75 9.13 -30.41
N LEU A 222 -3.42 7.90 -30.79
CA LEU A 222 -3.81 7.30 -32.07
C LEU A 222 -5.33 7.14 -32.19
N HIS A 223 -5.99 6.75 -31.10
CA HIS A 223 -7.45 6.51 -31.07
C HIS A 223 -8.26 7.75 -30.66
N GLY A 224 -7.60 8.88 -30.39
CA GLY A 224 -8.26 10.13 -30.00
C GLY A 224 -8.97 10.08 -28.64
N ILE A 225 -8.47 9.26 -27.71
CA ILE A 225 -8.99 9.14 -26.35
C ILE A 225 -8.46 10.31 -25.51
N ASP A 226 -9.37 11.18 -25.05
CA ASP A 226 -9.03 12.28 -24.16
C ASP A 226 -8.89 11.79 -22.71
N LEU A 227 -7.65 11.55 -22.27
CA LEU A 227 -7.32 11.06 -20.93
C LEU A 227 -7.77 12.00 -19.79
N GLY A 228 -8.03 13.28 -20.08
CA GLY A 228 -8.53 14.25 -19.11
C GLY A 228 -10.04 14.29 -18.96
N ARG A 229 -10.76 13.59 -19.82
CA ARG A 229 -12.20 13.43 -19.75
C ARG A 229 -12.55 12.01 -19.35
N GLN A 230 -13.84 11.77 -19.18
CA GLN A 230 -14.33 10.43 -18.93
C GLN A 230 -14.13 9.57 -20.20
N PHE A 231 -13.40 8.47 -20.05
CA PHE A 231 -13.19 7.44 -21.08
C PHE A 231 -13.50 6.04 -20.52
N LEU A 232 -13.78 5.10 -21.42
CA LEU A 232 -13.92 3.69 -21.07
C LEU A 232 -12.52 3.09 -20.91
N VAL A 233 -12.28 2.45 -19.76
CA VAL A 233 -10.97 1.84 -19.46
C VAL A 233 -10.64 0.72 -20.44
N ASP A 234 -11.66 -0.02 -20.88
CA ASP A 234 -11.49 -1.07 -21.89
C ASP A 234 -11.19 -0.50 -23.29
N ASP A 235 -11.74 0.65 -23.67
CA ASP A 235 -11.40 1.29 -24.96
C ASP A 235 -9.94 1.72 -24.98
N LEU A 236 -9.41 2.24 -23.86
CA LEU A 236 -7.99 2.58 -23.75
C LEU A 236 -7.11 1.32 -23.80
N TRP A 237 -7.52 0.23 -23.16
CA TRP A 237 -6.80 -1.04 -23.24
C TRP A 237 -6.80 -1.62 -24.65
N SER A 238 -7.93 -1.59 -25.35
CA SER A 238 -8.04 -1.99 -26.75
C SER A 238 -7.13 -1.14 -27.63
N ALA A 239 -7.09 0.18 -27.44
CA ALA A 239 -6.20 1.08 -28.17
C ALA A 239 -4.70 0.76 -27.94
N VAL A 240 -4.34 0.27 -26.75
CA VAL A 240 -2.96 -0.18 -26.45
C VAL A 240 -2.64 -1.49 -27.17
N ILE A 241 -3.60 -2.40 -27.31
CA ILE A 241 -3.40 -3.69 -27.99
C ILE A 241 -3.40 -3.54 -29.51
N GLU A 242 -4.34 -2.78 -30.07
CA GLU A 242 -4.45 -2.60 -31.53
C GLU A 242 -3.18 -1.98 -32.13
N GLU A 243 -2.47 -1.14 -31.36
CA GLU A 243 -1.14 -0.64 -31.72
C GLU A 243 -0.09 -1.76 -31.75
N ALA A 244 -0.14 -2.69 -30.80
CA ALA A 244 0.76 -3.84 -30.74
C ALA A 244 0.47 -4.87 -31.85
N GLU A 245 -0.79 -5.06 -32.25
CA GLU A 245 -1.23 -5.97 -33.31
C GLU A 245 -0.77 -5.58 -34.73
N HIS A 246 -0.21 -4.38 -34.92
CA HIS A 246 0.43 -4.00 -36.18
C HIS A 246 1.83 -4.63 -36.36
N THR A 247 2.27 -5.43 -35.39
CA THR A 247 3.44 -6.31 -35.48
C THR A 247 3.02 -7.75 -35.77
N VAL A 248 3.93 -8.61 -36.23
CA VAL A 248 3.63 -9.92 -36.86
C VAL A 248 3.05 -10.97 -35.89
N ILE A 249 2.85 -10.62 -34.62
CA ILE A 249 2.43 -11.50 -33.55
C ILE A 249 1.32 -10.78 -32.74
N ASP A 250 0.24 -11.48 -32.41
CA ASP A 250 -0.82 -11.00 -31.50
C ASP A 250 -0.23 -10.85 -30.09
N GLU A 251 0.44 -9.73 -29.80
CA GLU A 251 1.21 -9.50 -28.57
C GLU A 251 0.46 -8.57 -27.60
N TYR A 252 0.42 -8.95 -26.32
CA TYR A 252 0.12 -8.00 -25.26
C TYR A 252 1.41 -7.25 -24.90
N PRO A 253 1.45 -5.90 -24.95
CA PRO A 253 2.67 -5.16 -24.67
C PRO A 253 3.12 -5.29 -23.21
N PHE A 254 2.19 -5.60 -22.29
CA PHE A 254 2.43 -5.86 -20.86
C PHE A 254 1.15 -6.44 -20.22
N PRO A 255 1.19 -6.96 -18.97
CA PRO A 255 0.00 -7.53 -18.34
C PRO A 255 -1.13 -6.50 -18.10
N ARG A 256 -2.38 -6.88 -18.35
CA ARG A 256 -3.57 -6.04 -18.05
C ARG A 256 -3.61 -5.58 -16.59
N SER A 257 -3.13 -6.39 -15.65
CA SER A 257 -3.11 -6.00 -14.24
C SER A 257 -2.13 -4.86 -13.93
N LEU A 258 -1.05 -4.70 -14.71
CA LEU A 258 -0.17 -3.53 -14.63
C LEU A 258 -0.85 -2.30 -15.22
N PHE A 259 -1.53 -2.44 -16.36
CA PHE A 259 -2.38 -1.38 -16.93
C PHE A 259 -3.39 -0.87 -15.90
N ASP A 260 -4.19 -1.78 -15.33
CA ASP A 260 -5.23 -1.42 -14.35
C ASP A 260 -4.62 -0.74 -13.11
N ALA A 261 -3.42 -1.15 -12.68
CA ALA A 261 -2.73 -0.53 -11.54
C ALA A 261 -2.29 0.90 -11.84
N ILE A 262 -1.78 1.18 -13.05
CA ILE A 262 -1.43 2.54 -13.49
C ILE A 262 -2.69 3.40 -13.62
N VAL A 263 -3.76 2.88 -14.24
CA VAL A 263 -5.04 3.59 -14.32
C VAL A 263 -5.54 3.94 -12.91
N ARG A 264 -5.54 2.99 -11.96
CA ARG A 264 -5.93 3.24 -10.56
C ARG A 264 -5.07 4.31 -9.89
N ARG A 265 -3.76 4.32 -10.19
CA ARG A 265 -2.86 5.34 -9.65
C ARG A 265 -3.21 6.73 -10.13
N LEU A 266 -3.64 6.88 -11.39
CA LEU A 266 -3.84 8.17 -12.05
C LEU A 266 -5.27 8.72 -11.97
N VAL A 267 -6.25 7.85 -11.69
CA VAL A 267 -7.63 8.27 -11.45
C VAL A 267 -7.74 9.09 -10.15
N ASP A 268 -8.69 10.02 -10.14
CA ASP A 268 -9.08 10.81 -8.96
C ASP A 268 -9.49 9.89 -7.79
N ASP A 269 -9.35 10.35 -6.54
CA ASP A 269 -9.31 9.52 -5.33
C ASP A 269 -10.58 8.66 -5.11
N SER A 270 -10.63 7.51 -5.77
CA SER A 270 -11.62 6.46 -5.55
C SER A 270 -11.15 5.61 -4.37
N PRO A 271 -11.90 5.56 -3.27
CA PRO A 271 -11.47 4.85 -2.06
C PRO A 271 -11.49 3.32 -2.20
N ASP A 272 -12.12 2.78 -3.26
CA ASP A 272 -12.29 1.34 -3.43
C ASP A 272 -11.40 0.78 -4.56
N ILE A 273 -10.35 0.07 -4.14
CA ILE A 273 -9.41 -0.63 -5.03
C ILE A 273 -10.01 -1.88 -5.70
N ASP A 274 -11.09 -2.45 -5.16
CA ASP A 274 -11.72 -3.64 -5.75
C ASP A 274 -12.86 -3.31 -6.71
N ARG A 275 -13.29 -2.05 -6.72
CA ARG A 275 -14.25 -1.57 -7.70
C ARG A 275 -13.69 -1.78 -9.11
N VAL A 276 -14.45 -2.47 -9.95
CA VAL A 276 -14.16 -2.60 -11.37
C VAL A 276 -14.22 -1.21 -12.01
N LEU A 277 -13.10 -0.76 -12.56
CA LEU A 277 -13.00 0.53 -13.23
C LEU A 277 -13.54 0.40 -14.66
N LYS A 278 -14.83 0.64 -14.84
CA LYS A 278 -15.42 0.74 -16.18
C LYS A 278 -15.08 2.07 -16.86
N TRP A 279 -15.12 3.14 -16.08
CA TRP A 279 -14.89 4.51 -16.54
C TRP A 279 -13.77 5.14 -15.72
N ALA A 280 -12.93 5.93 -16.37
CA ALA A 280 -11.84 6.66 -15.74
C ALA A 280 -11.72 8.06 -16.33
N ASN A 281 -11.14 8.97 -15.55
CA ASN A 281 -10.62 10.26 -15.98
C ASN A 281 -9.37 10.50 -15.12
N PHE A 282 -8.26 10.86 -15.76
CA PHE A 282 -7.03 11.08 -15.02
C PHE A 282 -6.99 12.50 -14.45
N ASP A 283 -6.46 12.63 -13.23
CA ASP A 283 -6.18 13.93 -12.65
C ASP A 283 -4.90 14.51 -13.28
N GLN A 284 -5.04 15.68 -13.89
CA GLN A 284 -3.95 16.35 -14.62
C GLN A 284 -2.70 16.56 -13.77
N ASN A 285 -2.85 17.04 -12.53
CA ASN A 285 -1.71 17.34 -11.66
C ASN A 285 -1.05 16.06 -11.15
N LYS A 286 -1.85 15.06 -10.79
CA LYS A 286 -1.42 13.74 -10.34
C LYS A 286 -0.66 13.02 -11.45
N THR A 287 -1.19 13.01 -12.67
CA THR A 287 -0.53 12.41 -13.82
C THR A 287 0.74 13.15 -14.18
N ALA A 288 0.73 14.48 -14.28
CA ALA A 288 1.93 15.25 -14.56
C ALA A 288 3.04 14.94 -13.54
N SER A 289 2.76 15.07 -12.24
CA SER A 289 3.73 14.76 -11.16
C SER A 289 4.23 13.31 -11.25
N TRP A 290 3.33 12.35 -11.41
CA TRP A 290 3.68 10.93 -11.43
C TRP A 290 4.55 10.57 -12.64
N THR A 291 4.24 11.07 -13.84
CA THR A 291 5.06 10.85 -15.05
C THR A 291 6.48 11.37 -14.83
N GLY A 292 6.62 12.57 -14.27
CA GLY A 292 7.93 13.15 -13.94
C GLY A 292 8.72 12.31 -12.93
N GLU A 293 8.05 11.81 -11.89
CA GLU A 293 8.63 10.93 -10.86
C GLU A 293 9.10 9.60 -11.46
N VAL A 294 8.31 8.97 -12.33
CA VAL A 294 8.64 7.70 -12.97
C VAL A 294 9.83 7.83 -13.91
N ILE A 295 9.92 8.91 -14.71
CA ILE A 295 11.07 9.17 -15.58
C ILE A 295 12.35 9.34 -14.75
N LEU A 296 12.28 10.06 -13.62
CA LEU A 296 13.41 10.21 -12.70
C LEU A 296 13.83 8.85 -12.14
N GLU A 297 12.88 8.09 -11.59
CA GLU A 297 13.14 6.78 -10.99
C GLU A 297 13.77 5.81 -12.02
N ALA A 298 13.29 5.82 -13.26
CA ALA A 298 13.83 5.02 -14.36
C ALA A 298 15.23 5.48 -14.78
N SER A 299 15.52 6.78 -14.72
CA SER A 299 16.82 7.35 -15.08
C SER A 299 17.87 7.16 -13.97
N THR A 300 17.45 6.92 -12.72
CA THR A 300 18.33 6.66 -11.58
C THR A 300 18.77 5.20 -11.48
N SER A 301 19.50 4.69 -12.48
CA SER A 301 20.19 3.40 -12.32
C SER A 301 21.45 3.50 -11.43
N THR A 302 21.90 4.72 -11.12
CA THR A 302 23.05 4.98 -10.23
C THR A 302 22.78 6.11 -9.24
N PRO A 303 23.30 6.05 -8.00
CA PRO A 303 23.00 7.01 -6.91
C PRO A 303 23.45 8.47 -7.13
N THR A 304 24.10 8.76 -8.26
CA THR A 304 24.68 10.07 -8.60
C THR A 304 24.51 10.36 -10.09
N ALA A 305 23.35 10.02 -10.66
CA ALA A 305 23.04 10.37 -12.04
C ALA A 305 22.78 11.88 -12.11
N ILE A 306 23.57 12.59 -12.92
CA ILE A 306 23.31 13.98 -13.31
C ILE A 306 22.46 13.91 -14.56
N LEU A 307 21.22 14.39 -14.48
CA LEU A 307 20.33 14.46 -15.63
C LEU A 307 20.43 15.85 -16.27
N ASN A 308 20.46 15.85 -17.60
CA ASN A 308 20.28 17.08 -18.37
C ASN A 308 18.82 17.53 -18.21
N LEU A 309 18.62 18.73 -17.65
CA LEU A 309 17.30 19.26 -17.35
C LEU A 309 16.45 19.47 -18.62
N GLU A 310 17.06 19.88 -19.73
CA GLU A 310 16.34 20.11 -20.99
C GLU A 310 15.83 18.80 -21.58
N THR A 311 16.69 17.77 -21.64
CA THR A 311 16.29 16.42 -22.10
C THR A 311 15.20 15.84 -21.20
N TYR A 312 15.39 15.86 -19.88
CA TYR A 312 14.40 15.38 -18.93
C TYR A 312 13.03 16.08 -19.08
N THR A 313 13.04 17.41 -19.24
CA THR A 313 11.81 18.18 -19.40
C THR A 313 11.15 17.91 -20.76
N SER A 314 11.93 17.64 -21.80
CA SER A 314 11.41 17.23 -23.10
C SER A 314 10.72 15.88 -23.01
N ASP A 315 11.41 14.86 -22.49
CA ASP A 315 10.88 13.50 -22.34
C ASP A 315 9.59 13.51 -21.49
N TRP A 316 9.57 14.32 -20.42
CA TRP A 316 8.37 14.50 -19.61
C TRP A 316 7.20 15.12 -20.39
N LYS A 317 7.44 16.11 -21.24
CA LYS A 317 6.39 16.71 -22.08
C LYS A 317 5.90 15.77 -23.18
N ASP A 318 6.77 14.93 -23.69
CA ASP A 318 6.41 13.99 -24.75
C ASP A 318 5.50 12.88 -24.22
N LEU A 319 5.64 12.52 -22.94
CA LEU A 319 4.80 11.54 -22.24
C LEU A 319 3.56 12.12 -21.55
N LEU A 320 3.15 13.32 -21.93
CA LEU A 320 1.91 13.94 -21.47
C LEU A 320 1.00 14.30 -22.67
N PRO A 321 -0.33 14.21 -22.50
CA PRO A 321 -1.28 14.83 -23.43
C PRO A 321 -0.90 16.27 -23.72
N GLU A 322 -1.13 16.72 -24.96
CA GLU A 322 -0.71 18.05 -25.43
C GLU A 322 -1.18 19.18 -24.50
N GLN A 323 -2.41 19.06 -24.00
CA GLN A 323 -3.03 20.01 -23.06
C GLN A 323 -2.36 20.08 -21.68
N TRP A 324 -1.56 19.09 -21.28
CA TRP A 324 -0.91 18.99 -19.96
C TRP A 324 0.60 19.27 -20.00
N ARG A 325 1.19 19.44 -21.18
CA ARG A 325 2.64 19.71 -21.33
C ARG A 325 3.13 20.93 -20.54
N ALA A 326 2.24 21.87 -20.22
CA ALA A 326 2.56 23.03 -19.41
C ALA A 326 2.91 22.67 -17.95
N ASP A 327 2.48 21.50 -17.46
CA ASP A 327 2.66 21.03 -16.07
C ASP A 327 3.88 20.14 -15.88
N ALA A 328 4.63 19.85 -16.95
CA ALA A 328 5.96 19.26 -16.87
C ALA A 328 6.96 20.28 -16.31
N ARG A 329 6.92 20.50 -15.00
CA ARG A 329 7.74 21.46 -14.25
C ARG A 329 8.21 20.85 -12.95
N ILE A 330 9.46 21.13 -12.58
CA ILE A 330 10.06 20.62 -11.34
C ILE A 330 9.23 20.98 -10.10
N ASP A 331 8.61 22.16 -10.08
CA ASP A 331 7.76 22.62 -8.97
C ASP A 331 6.54 21.72 -8.72
N ASN A 332 6.14 20.92 -9.72
CA ASN A 332 5.03 19.98 -9.61
C ASN A 332 5.44 18.60 -9.07
N LEU A 333 6.74 18.35 -8.85
CA LEU A 333 7.22 17.11 -8.25
C LEU A 333 7.02 17.15 -6.72
N LYS A 334 6.45 16.08 -6.15
CA LYS A 334 6.17 16.01 -4.71
C LYS A 334 7.44 15.80 -3.85
N ASN A 335 8.53 15.30 -4.46
CA ASN A 335 9.79 15.04 -3.77
C ASN A 335 10.71 16.28 -3.77
N ALA A 336 10.45 17.21 -2.86
CA ALA A 336 11.14 18.51 -2.72
C ALA A 336 12.62 18.46 -2.27
N ASN A 337 13.27 17.29 -2.23
CA ASN A 337 14.66 17.16 -1.75
C ASN A 337 15.73 17.39 -2.84
N MET A 338 15.35 17.76 -4.06
CA MET A 338 16.30 18.07 -5.13
C MET A 338 16.72 19.55 -5.11
N LYS A 339 17.92 19.83 -4.61
CA LYS A 339 18.57 21.14 -4.79
C LYS A 339 19.26 21.20 -6.16
N LEU A 340 18.92 22.21 -6.96
CA LEU A 340 19.49 22.44 -8.29
C LEU A 340 20.39 23.69 -8.32
N PRO A 341 21.62 23.62 -8.86
CA PRO A 341 22.20 24.71 -9.63
C PRO A 341 21.61 24.73 -11.05
N ALA A 342 21.63 25.89 -11.71
CA ALA A 342 20.80 26.28 -12.86
C ALA A 342 20.90 25.44 -14.16
N ALA A 343 21.62 24.31 -14.21
CA ALA A 343 21.79 23.49 -15.41
C ALA A 343 21.80 21.97 -15.17
N GLU A 344 21.74 21.50 -13.92
CA GLU A 344 21.93 20.08 -13.60
C GLU A 344 20.96 19.63 -12.53
N ILE A 345 20.30 18.50 -12.80
CA ILE A 345 19.52 17.79 -11.79
C ILE A 345 20.42 16.89 -10.97
N LEU A 346 20.79 17.32 -9.77
CA LEU A 346 21.40 16.45 -8.78
C LEU A 346 20.29 15.69 -8.03
N LEU A 347 20.05 14.47 -8.46
CA LEU A 347 19.27 13.50 -7.69
C LEU A 347 20.14 13.07 -6.51
N SER A 348 19.95 13.67 -5.34
CA SER A 348 20.36 13.00 -4.11
C SER A 348 19.54 11.73 -4.01
N PRO A 349 20.12 10.58 -3.62
CA PRO A 349 19.30 9.43 -3.28
C PRO A 349 18.25 9.92 -2.30
N ALA A 350 16.97 9.77 -2.64
CA ALA A 350 15.92 9.82 -1.64
C ALA A 350 16.32 8.72 -0.66
N ARG A 351 16.97 9.13 0.43
CA ARG A 351 17.54 8.22 1.38
C ARG A 351 16.35 7.51 1.98
N VAL A 352 16.22 6.23 1.66
CA VAL A 352 15.50 5.27 2.50
C VAL A 352 15.96 5.44 3.97
N ASP A 353 17.18 5.96 4.19
CA ASP A 353 17.72 6.34 5.49
C ASP A 353 17.02 7.51 6.22
N ASP A 354 16.38 8.46 5.54
CA ASP A 354 15.73 9.61 6.22
C ASP A 354 14.44 9.20 6.95
N TYR A 355 13.92 8.01 6.64
CA TYR A 355 12.83 7.34 7.38
C TYR A 355 13.35 6.33 8.42
N LEU A 356 14.66 6.08 8.48
CA LEU A 356 15.25 5.05 9.36
C LEU A 356 15.83 5.61 10.66
N PHE A 357 16.03 6.92 10.80
CA PHE A 357 16.55 7.50 12.05
C PHE A 357 16.00 8.91 12.30
N PRO A 358 15.10 9.13 13.29
CA PRO A 358 14.96 10.48 13.83
C PRO A 358 16.30 10.87 14.44
N ALA A 359 16.86 11.98 13.97
CA ALA A 359 18.06 12.57 14.53
C ALA A 359 17.90 12.66 16.05
N LYS A 360 18.79 11.99 16.80
CA LYS A 360 18.97 12.28 18.22
C LYS A 360 19.48 13.71 18.32
N SER A 361 18.62 14.60 18.82
CA SER A 361 19.03 15.84 19.47
C SER A 361 18.57 15.80 20.91
#